data_AF-A0A174HSZ7-F1
#
_entry.id   AF-A0A174HSZ7-F1
#
_cell.length_a   1.000
_cell.length_b   1.000
_cell.length_c   1.000
_cell.angle_alpha   90.00
_cell.angle_beta   90.00
_cell.angle_gamma   90.00
#
_symmetry.space_group_name_H-M   'P 1'
#
loop_
_entity.id
_entity.type
_entity.pdbx_description
1 polymer ?
#
loop_
_entity_poly.entity_id
_entity_poly.type
_entity_poly.pdbx_seq_one_letter_code
_entity_poly.pdbx_strand_id
1 'polypeptide(L)'
;MTAELTKATENVNTVSNIKTITTMCTKDLKKRLAKEERDLKSLINKRMNDTIINAQREIIAQLQQDIAQVESKKLASTVALNDDVITFRLAKDGKEVSKKIALVKNNRVINSKKVDEFIAIIDNGKYEEAYPIIVAEAKALIEAGYTVTDINGRELSAEEAEGYYVILDGQHRGTAFAKLNAIKGGIVIPNVFVKEVKNIGEYLVNINTVGNWDKKDRLTVAALTSEEAGKYKVT
;
A
#
# COMPACT_ATOMS: atom_id res chain seq x y z
N MET A 1 -28.84 20.39 21.07
CA MET A 1 -28.88 20.66 19.61
C MET A 1 -27.59 21.25 19.02
N THR A 2 -26.58 21.64 19.81
CA THR A 2 -25.37 22.32 19.30
C THR A 2 -24.14 21.41 19.07
N ALA A 3 -24.09 20.23 19.69
CA ALA A 3 -22.94 19.31 19.58
C ALA A 3 -23.00 18.37 18.35
N GLU A 4 -24.18 18.10 17.81
CA GLU A 4 -24.35 17.23 16.62
C GLU A 4 -24.05 17.97 15.32
N LEU A 5 -24.31 19.28 15.27
CA LEU A 5 -24.03 20.13 14.10
C LEU A 5 -22.52 20.35 13.88
N THR A 6 -21.73 20.46 14.95
CA THR A 6 -20.27 20.62 14.87
C THR A 6 -19.58 19.34 14.37
N LYS A 7 -20.00 18.17 14.89
CA LYS A 7 -19.48 16.86 14.45
C LYS A 7 -19.85 16.53 13.00
N ALA A 8 -21.04 16.95 12.56
CA ALA A 8 -21.43 16.83 11.15
C ALA A 8 -20.59 17.72 10.22
N THR A 9 -20.19 18.91 10.68
CA THR A 9 -19.40 19.86 9.87
C THR A 9 -17.92 19.43 9.74
N GLU A 10 -17.34 18.82 10.78
CA GLU A 10 -16.00 18.22 10.73
C GLU A 10 -15.94 16.96 9.84
N ASN A 11 -16.98 16.12 9.87
CA ASN A 11 -17.09 14.94 9.01
C ASN A 11 -17.33 15.31 7.52
N VAL A 12 -18.10 16.36 7.24
CA VAL A 12 -18.30 16.81 5.84
C VAL A 12 -17.02 17.41 5.25
N ASN A 13 -16.19 18.09 6.06
CA ASN A 13 -14.91 18.65 5.61
C ASN A 13 -13.84 17.58 5.35
N THR A 14 -13.80 16.53 6.17
CA THR A 14 -12.87 15.39 5.98
C THR A 14 -13.28 14.51 4.79
N VAL A 15 -14.57 14.23 4.62
CA VAL A 15 -15.10 13.40 3.50
C VAL A 15 -15.04 14.14 2.16
N SER A 16 -15.29 15.45 2.14
CA SER A 16 -15.09 16.30 0.96
C SER A 16 -13.62 16.28 0.50
N ASN A 17 -12.67 16.40 1.43
CA ASN A 17 -11.24 16.38 1.10
C ASN A 17 -10.80 15.03 0.50
N ILE A 18 -11.25 13.88 1.04
CA ILE A 18 -10.87 12.56 0.50
C ILE A 18 -11.42 12.35 -0.92
N LYS A 19 -12.63 12.85 -1.21
CA LYS A 19 -13.27 12.70 -2.52
C LYS A 19 -12.65 13.62 -3.59
N THR A 20 -12.08 14.76 -3.21
CA THR A 20 -11.41 15.69 -4.15
C THR A 20 -9.93 15.35 -4.40
N ILE A 21 -9.24 14.71 -3.45
CA ILE A 21 -7.82 14.28 -3.61
C ILE A 21 -7.66 13.17 -4.67
N THR A 22 -8.73 12.42 -4.97
CA THR A 22 -8.70 11.34 -5.96
C THR A 22 -8.57 11.85 -7.42
N THR A 23 -8.68 13.17 -7.66
CA THR A 23 -8.62 13.78 -9.01
C THR A 23 -7.68 14.99 -9.16
N MET A 24 -7.08 15.51 -8.09
CA MET A 24 -6.17 16.67 -8.21
C MET A 24 -4.74 16.24 -8.57
N CYS A 25 -4.20 16.83 -9.65
CA CYS A 25 -2.80 16.65 -10.02
C CYS A 25 -1.89 17.28 -8.95
N THR A 26 -0.68 16.74 -8.75
CA THR A 26 0.33 17.28 -7.81
C THR A 26 0.57 18.79 -8.01
N LYS A 27 0.43 19.28 -9.25
CA LYS A 27 0.52 20.71 -9.59
C LYS A 27 -0.56 21.54 -8.91
N ASP A 28 -1.78 21.05 -8.84
CA ASP A 28 -2.91 21.78 -8.27
C ASP A 28 -2.87 21.76 -6.74
N LEU A 29 -2.42 20.66 -6.14
CA LEU A 29 -2.14 20.59 -4.70
C LEU A 29 -1.06 21.60 -4.28
N LYS A 30 0.05 21.70 -5.04
CA LYS A 30 1.12 22.68 -4.77
C LYS A 30 0.62 24.12 -4.91
N LYS A 31 -0.24 24.42 -5.89
CA LYS A 31 -0.88 25.75 -6.02
C LYS A 31 -1.77 26.07 -4.81
N ARG A 32 -2.54 25.09 -4.34
CA ARG A 32 -3.39 25.24 -3.14
C ARG A 32 -2.53 25.48 -1.90
N LEU A 33 -1.49 24.68 -1.68
CA LEU A 33 -0.53 24.89 -0.58
C LEU A 33 0.02 26.33 -0.57
N ALA A 34 0.52 26.82 -1.71
CA ALA A 34 1.04 28.18 -1.82
C ALA A 34 -0.02 29.28 -1.59
N LYS A 35 -1.30 28.98 -1.80
CA LYS A 35 -2.40 29.89 -1.44
C LYS A 35 -2.63 29.87 0.07
N GLU A 36 -2.78 28.68 0.66
CA GLU A 36 -3.04 28.52 2.10
C GLU A 36 -1.89 29.08 2.97
N GLU A 37 -0.64 28.98 2.52
CA GLU A 37 0.52 29.60 3.18
C GLU A 37 0.49 31.14 3.13
N ARG A 38 0.04 31.72 2.01
CA ARG A 38 -0.17 33.18 1.89
C ARG A 38 -1.32 33.64 2.79
N ASP A 39 -2.39 32.85 2.85
CA ASP A 39 -3.53 33.13 3.70
C ASP A 39 -3.13 33.07 5.18
N LEU A 40 -2.34 32.06 5.61
CA LEU A 40 -1.75 32.01 6.95
C LEU A 40 -0.93 33.26 7.28
N LYS A 41 -0.05 33.70 6.36
CA LYS A 41 0.74 34.93 6.55
C LYS A 41 -0.15 36.17 6.72
N SER A 42 -1.24 36.24 5.97
CA SER A 42 -2.24 37.32 6.08
C SER A 42 -2.97 37.29 7.43
N LEU A 43 -3.39 36.11 7.91
CA LEU A 43 -4.05 35.93 9.21
C LEU A 43 -3.15 36.35 10.37
N ILE A 44 -1.88 35.96 10.33
CA ILE A 44 -0.87 36.37 11.33
C ILE A 44 -0.67 37.89 11.31
N ASN A 45 -0.51 38.48 10.12
CA ASN A 45 -0.34 39.94 10.00
C ASN A 45 -1.55 40.73 10.51
N LYS A 46 -2.75 40.17 10.37
CA LYS A 46 -4.00 40.76 10.87
C LYS A 46 -4.27 40.48 12.36
N ARG A 47 -3.38 39.74 13.06
CA ARG A 47 -3.54 39.32 14.46
C ARG A 47 -4.88 38.63 14.72
N MET A 48 -5.26 37.72 13.81
CA MET A 48 -6.44 36.88 13.98
C MET A 48 -6.29 35.95 15.18
N ASN A 49 -7.41 35.42 15.68
CA ASN A 49 -7.43 34.52 16.83
C ASN A 49 -6.56 33.26 16.59
N ASP A 50 -5.83 32.84 17.62
CA ASP A 50 -4.93 31.68 17.58
C ASP A 50 -5.64 30.38 17.15
N THR A 51 -6.91 30.19 17.49
CA THR A 51 -7.71 29.05 17.03
C THR A 51 -7.80 29.00 15.52
N ILE A 52 -7.98 30.16 14.86
CA ILE A 52 -8.08 30.26 13.40
C ILE A 52 -6.70 30.02 12.76
N ILE A 53 -5.65 30.57 13.37
CA ILE A 53 -4.27 30.38 12.91
C ILE A 53 -3.86 28.90 13.00
N ASN A 54 -4.22 28.21 14.09
CA ASN A 54 -3.92 26.81 14.28
C ASN A 54 -4.70 25.91 13.31
N ALA A 55 -5.99 26.17 13.10
CA ALA A 55 -6.77 25.46 12.08
C ALA A 55 -6.16 25.62 10.68
N GLN A 56 -5.68 26.82 10.33
CA GLN A 56 -5.00 27.05 9.06
C GLN A 56 -3.67 26.28 8.95
N ARG A 57 -2.92 26.17 10.04
CA ARG A 57 -1.68 25.37 10.09
C ARG A 57 -1.95 23.89 9.91
N GLU A 58 -3.02 23.36 10.49
CA GLU A 58 -3.44 21.96 10.30
C GLU A 58 -3.80 21.68 8.84
N ILE A 59 -4.51 22.59 8.17
CA ILE A 59 -4.81 22.48 6.73
C ILE A 59 -3.52 22.42 5.91
N ILE A 60 -2.54 23.27 6.22
CA ILE A 60 -1.23 23.27 5.55
C ILE A 60 -0.49 21.95 5.79
N ALA A 61 -0.46 21.47 7.02
CA ALA A 61 0.19 20.20 7.39
C ALA A 61 -0.44 19.02 6.63
N GLN A 62 -1.77 18.98 6.55
CA GLN A 62 -2.48 17.96 5.79
C GLN A 62 -2.14 18.03 4.29
N LEU A 63 -2.14 19.24 3.69
CA LEU A 63 -1.78 19.41 2.29
C LEU A 63 -0.33 19.00 1.99
N GLN A 64 0.60 19.27 2.89
CA GLN A 64 1.98 18.84 2.76
C GLN A 64 2.10 17.30 2.80
N GLN A 65 1.38 16.66 3.72
CA GLN A 65 1.31 15.20 3.80
C GLN A 65 0.72 14.61 2.51
N ASP A 66 -0.38 15.17 2.01
CA ASP A 66 -1.04 14.71 0.78
C ASP A 66 -0.12 14.85 -0.45
N ILE A 67 0.63 15.96 -0.56
CA ILE A 67 1.61 16.17 -1.64
C ILE A 67 2.72 15.12 -1.56
N ALA A 68 3.31 14.93 -0.38
CA ALA A 68 4.39 13.95 -0.18
C ALA A 68 3.91 12.53 -0.53
N GLN A 69 2.68 12.19 -0.17
CA GLN A 69 2.06 10.91 -0.48
C GLN A 69 1.82 10.72 -1.98
N VAL A 70 1.26 11.73 -2.66
CA VAL A 70 1.03 11.67 -4.12
C VAL A 70 2.37 11.55 -4.87
N GLU A 71 3.39 12.26 -4.43
CA GLU A 71 4.74 12.18 -5.01
C GLU A 71 5.40 10.82 -4.74
N SER A 72 5.33 10.32 -3.51
CA SER A 72 5.77 8.98 -3.11
C SER A 72 5.11 7.89 -3.95
N LYS A 73 3.77 7.92 -4.07
CA LYS A 73 3.00 6.99 -4.90
C LYS A 73 3.43 7.06 -6.36
N LYS A 74 3.54 8.27 -6.92
CA LYS A 74 3.95 8.45 -8.32
C LYS A 74 5.34 7.87 -8.55
N LEU A 75 6.28 8.15 -7.65
CA LEU A 75 7.63 7.64 -7.73
C LEU A 75 7.65 6.11 -7.64
N ALA A 76 6.92 5.52 -6.70
CA ALA A 76 6.81 4.06 -6.50
C ALA A 76 6.15 3.35 -7.70
N SER A 77 5.12 3.95 -8.30
CA SER A 77 4.52 3.41 -9.52
C SER A 77 5.51 3.39 -10.69
N THR A 78 6.40 4.39 -10.79
CA THR A 78 7.40 4.51 -11.87
C THR A 78 8.76 3.88 -11.60
N VAL A 79 9.07 3.56 -10.34
CA VAL A 79 10.39 3.04 -9.98
C VAL A 79 10.62 1.69 -10.65
N ALA A 80 11.79 1.54 -11.28
CA ALA A 80 12.24 0.24 -11.72
C ALA A 80 12.39 -0.67 -10.50
N LEU A 81 12.01 -1.93 -10.64
CA LEU A 81 12.21 -2.91 -9.59
C LEU A 81 13.71 -3.20 -9.53
N ASN A 82 14.35 -2.82 -8.44
CA ASN A 82 15.72 -3.24 -8.19
C ASN A 82 15.69 -4.60 -7.49
N ASP A 83 16.66 -5.43 -7.80
CA ASP A 83 16.89 -6.70 -7.13
C ASP A 83 17.60 -6.48 -5.77
N ASP A 84 16.92 -5.69 -4.92
CA ASP A 84 17.44 -5.23 -3.63
C ASP A 84 16.94 -6.10 -2.47
N VAL A 85 17.73 -6.12 -1.41
CA VAL A 85 17.39 -6.82 -0.17
C VAL A 85 16.25 -6.09 0.55
N ILE A 86 15.29 -6.85 1.04
CA ILE A 86 14.19 -6.36 1.88
C ILE A 86 14.05 -7.23 3.13
N THR A 87 13.57 -6.64 4.21
CA THR A 87 13.38 -7.33 5.49
C THR A 87 12.00 -7.95 5.57
N PHE A 88 11.94 -9.23 5.92
CA PHE A 88 10.73 -10.02 6.15
C PHE A 88 10.58 -10.30 7.63
N ARG A 89 9.44 -9.96 8.22
CA ARG A 89 9.08 -10.34 9.59
C ARG A 89 8.29 -11.63 9.58
N LEU A 90 8.89 -12.69 10.11
CA LEU A 90 8.31 -14.02 10.13
C LEU A 90 7.10 -14.08 11.09
N ALA A 91 6.01 -14.68 10.64
CA ALA A 91 4.77 -14.79 11.41
C ALA A 91 4.89 -15.75 12.61
N LYS A 92 5.80 -16.73 12.55
CA LYS A 92 5.96 -17.78 13.56
C LYS A 92 6.51 -17.24 14.89
N ASP A 93 7.52 -16.37 14.81
CA ASP A 93 8.32 -15.93 15.95
C ASP A 93 8.64 -14.43 15.94
N GLY A 94 8.16 -13.68 14.93
CA GLY A 94 8.44 -12.26 14.77
C GLY A 94 9.87 -11.96 14.31
N LYS A 95 10.68 -12.98 13.98
CA LYS A 95 12.07 -12.79 13.57
C LYS A 95 12.13 -12.01 12.26
N GLU A 96 13.06 -11.06 12.18
CA GLU A 96 13.34 -10.32 10.96
C GLU A 96 14.48 -10.99 10.18
N VAL A 97 14.23 -11.28 8.90
CA VAL A 97 15.17 -11.93 7.99
C VAL A 97 15.26 -11.08 6.73
N SER A 98 16.47 -10.73 6.31
CA SER A 98 16.69 -9.92 5.11
C SER A 98 17.08 -10.82 3.93
N LYS A 99 16.25 -10.80 2.88
CA LYS A 99 16.49 -11.55 1.63
C LYS A 99 16.03 -10.72 0.42
N LYS A 100 16.42 -11.15 -0.77
CA LYS A 100 15.87 -10.61 -2.02
C LYS A 100 14.55 -11.30 -2.38
N ILE A 101 13.75 -10.67 -3.23
CA ILE A 101 12.49 -11.24 -3.71
C ILE A 101 12.70 -11.96 -5.03
N ALA A 102 12.20 -13.19 -5.09
CA ALA A 102 12.09 -14.00 -6.29
C ALA A 102 10.64 -14.38 -6.58
N LEU A 103 10.39 -14.82 -7.81
CA LEU A 103 9.10 -15.25 -8.33
C LEU A 103 9.24 -16.61 -9.00
N VAL A 104 8.18 -17.42 -8.98
CA VAL A 104 8.12 -18.68 -9.73
C VAL A 104 7.44 -18.45 -11.07
N LYS A 105 8.06 -18.95 -12.13
CA LYS A 105 7.50 -18.94 -13.48
C LYS A 105 6.14 -19.67 -13.48
N ASN A 106 5.19 -19.16 -14.25
CA ASN A 106 3.81 -19.66 -14.34
C ASN A 106 2.92 -19.47 -13.09
N ASN A 107 3.37 -18.73 -12.07
CA ASN A 107 2.44 -18.22 -11.05
C ASN A 107 1.57 -17.07 -11.61
N ARG A 108 0.61 -16.56 -10.82
CA ARG A 108 -0.29 -15.46 -11.21
C ARG A 108 0.50 -14.25 -11.73
N VAL A 109 0.08 -13.74 -12.88
CA VAL A 109 0.62 -12.49 -13.45
C VAL A 109 0.37 -11.32 -12.50
N ILE A 110 1.42 -10.53 -12.25
CA ILE A 110 1.35 -9.32 -11.44
C ILE A 110 0.65 -8.22 -12.23
N ASN A 111 -0.45 -7.71 -11.70
CA ASN A 111 -1.18 -6.59 -12.28
C ASN A 111 -0.70 -5.27 -11.66
N SER A 112 -0.09 -4.40 -12.46
CA SER A 112 0.46 -3.12 -12.00
C SER A 112 -0.57 -2.23 -11.31
N LYS A 113 -1.84 -2.23 -11.74
CA LYS A 113 -2.89 -1.41 -11.09
C LYS A 113 -3.15 -1.88 -9.66
N LYS A 114 -3.18 -3.20 -9.43
CA LYS A 114 -3.32 -3.76 -8.08
C LYS A 114 -2.09 -3.44 -7.22
N VAL A 115 -0.89 -3.47 -7.81
CA VAL A 115 0.33 -3.04 -7.10
C VAL A 115 0.22 -1.58 -6.67
N ASP A 116 -0.26 -0.69 -7.54
CA ASP A 116 -0.46 0.73 -7.21
C ASP A 116 -1.51 0.96 -6.11
N GLU A 117 -2.56 0.14 -6.07
CA GLU A 117 -3.54 0.13 -4.98
C GLU A 117 -2.90 -0.31 -3.65
N PHE A 118 -2.06 -1.36 -3.68
CA PHE A 118 -1.31 -1.80 -2.51
C PHE A 118 -0.28 -0.77 -2.03
N ILE A 119 0.45 -0.14 -2.94
CA ILE A 119 1.35 0.97 -2.63
C ILE A 119 0.57 2.05 -1.87
N ALA A 120 -0.60 2.43 -2.37
CA ALA A 120 -1.41 3.47 -1.74
C ALA A 120 -1.85 3.09 -0.31
N ILE A 121 -2.32 1.87 -0.06
CA ILE A 121 -2.75 1.50 1.30
C ILE A 121 -1.58 1.32 2.27
N ILE A 122 -0.44 0.78 1.81
CA ILE A 122 0.77 0.62 2.63
C ILE A 122 1.31 2.00 3.00
N ASP A 123 1.46 2.90 2.03
CA ASP A 123 2.00 4.23 2.26
C ASP A 123 1.14 5.09 3.20
N ASN A 124 -0.15 4.76 3.27
CA ASN A 124 -1.13 5.44 4.12
C ASN A 124 -1.26 4.84 5.52
N GLY A 125 -0.48 3.81 5.87
CA GLY A 125 -0.64 3.08 7.12
C GLY A 125 -1.99 2.39 7.26
N LYS A 126 -2.70 2.15 6.15
CA LYS A 126 -4.00 1.45 6.10
C LYS A 126 -3.87 -0.02 5.74
N TYR A 127 -2.63 -0.47 5.48
CA TYR A 127 -2.35 -1.88 5.28
C TYR A 127 -2.43 -2.61 6.61
N GLU A 128 -3.26 -3.64 6.67
CA GLU A 128 -3.40 -4.47 7.87
C GLU A 128 -2.26 -5.49 7.92
N GLU A 129 -1.47 -5.48 9.00
CA GLU A 129 -0.33 -6.38 9.18
C GLU A 129 -0.78 -7.84 9.27
N ALA A 130 -2.04 -8.12 9.63
CA ALA A 130 -2.60 -9.47 9.64
C ALA A 130 -2.70 -10.13 8.25
N TYR A 131 -2.50 -9.41 7.14
CA TYR A 131 -2.51 -10.01 5.80
C TYR A 131 -1.22 -10.79 5.51
N PRO A 132 -1.30 -12.12 5.33
CA PRO A 132 -0.10 -12.94 5.20
C PRO A 132 0.54 -12.81 3.81
N ILE A 133 1.86 -12.92 3.78
CA ILE A 133 2.65 -13.20 2.57
C ILE A 133 3.31 -14.56 2.74
N ILE A 134 3.12 -15.44 1.77
CA ILE A 134 3.59 -16.82 1.86
C ILE A 134 4.77 -16.97 0.93
N VAL A 135 5.92 -17.36 1.49
CA VAL A 135 7.19 -17.49 0.78
C VAL A 135 7.77 -18.90 0.91
N ALA A 136 8.70 -19.23 0.02
CA ALA A 136 9.55 -20.42 0.13
C ALA A 136 11.00 -20.06 -0.18
N GLU A 137 11.94 -20.87 0.31
CA GLU A 137 13.36 -20.75 -0.03
C GLU A 137 13.54 -21.01 -1.54
N ALA A 138 14.19 -20.08 -2.26
CA ALA A 138 14.33 -20.20 -3.71
C ALA A 138 15.17 -21.42 -4.11
N LYS A 139 16.22 -21.74 -3.33
CA LYS A 139 17.07 -22.91 -3.57
C LYS A 139 16.27 -24.21 -3.56
N ALA A 140 15.41 -24.40 -2.57
CA ALA A 140 14.56 -25.60 -2.46
C ALA A 140 13.60 -25.73 -3.64
N LEU A 141 13.13 -24.61 -4.18
CA LEU A 141 12.27 -24.57 -5.37
C LEU A 141 13.00 -24.97 -6.65
N ILE A 142 14.23 -24.48 -6.84
CA ILE A 142 15.07 -24.86 -7.98
C ILE A 142 15.42 -26.34 -7.91
N GLU A 143 15.80 -26.85 -6.74
CA GLU A 143 16.08 -28.28 -6.51
C GLU A 143 14.86 -29.17 -6.77
N ALA A 144 13.65 -28.66 -6.53
CA ALA A 144 12.39 -29.33 -6.86
C ALA A 144 11.99 -29.21 -8.35
N GLY A 145 12.84 -28.60 -9.20
CA GLY A 145 12.63 -28.50 -10.65
C GLY A 145 11.79 -27.31 -11.11
N TYR A 146 11.51 -26.33 -10.25
CA TYR A 146 10.79 -25.12 -10.63
C TYR A 146 11.75 -24.06 -11.18
N THR A 147 11.32 -23.36 -12.23
CA THR A 147 12.03 -22.18 -12.73
C THR A 147 11.71 -20.97 -11.86
N VAL A 148 12.73 -20.45 -11.19
CA VAL A 148 12.65 -19.26 -10.33
C VAL A 148 13.34 -18.09 -11.03
N THR A 149 12.71 -16.92 -10.98
CA THR A 149 13.28 -15.67 -11.48
C THR A 149 13.45 -14.67 -10.35
N ASP A 150 14.35 -13.71 -10.50
CA ASP A 150 14.34 -12.50 -9.69
C ASP A 150 13.06 -11.67 -9.95
N ILE A 151 12.93 -10.55 -9.24
CA ILE A 151 11.80 -9.63 -9.37
C ILE A 151 11.69 -8.97 -10.75
N ASN A 152 12.76 -9.01 -11.55
CA ASN A 152 12.85 -8.47 -12.91
C ASN A 152 12.62 -9.51 -14.01
N GLY A 153 12.47 -10.79 -13.63
CA GLY A 153 12.22 -11.89 -14.57
C GLY A 153 13.48 -12.57 -15.09
N ARG A 154 14.67 -12.27 -14.55
CA ARG A 154 15.90 -13.02 -14.87
C ARG A 154 15.89 -14.34 -14.11
N GLU A 155 16.08 -15.45 -14.80
CA GLU A 155 16.17 -16.78 -14.17
C GLU A 155 17.39 -16.85 -13.23
N LEU A 156 17.17 -17.44 -12.04
CA LEU A 156 18.19 -17.60 -11.00
C LEU A 156 18.85 -18.97 -11.09
N SER A 157 20.16 -19.01 -10.84
CA SER A 157 20.90 -20.26 -10.61
C SER A 157 20.70 -20.77 -9.18
N ALA A 158 21.04 -22.04 -8.93
CA ALA A 158 20.93 -22.64 -7.60
C ALA A 158 21.87 -21.97 -6.58
N GLU A 159 23.02 -21.49 -7.04
CA GLU A 159 24.03 -20.80 -6.23
C GLU A 159 23.56 -19.41 -5.78
N GLU A 160 22.89 -18.67 -6.66
CA GLU A 160 22.34 -17.34 -6.33
C GLU A 160 21.13 -17.44 -5.40
N ALA A 161 20.37 -18.53 -5.46
CA ALA A 161 19.06 -18.67 -4.84
C ALA A 161 19.05 -18.68 -3.30
N GLU A 162 20.18 -18.91 -2.63
CA GLU A 162 20.24 -18.92 -1.17
C GLU A 162 19.87 -17.55 -0.55
N GLY A 163 20.14 -16.47 -1.28
CA GLY A 163 19.80 -15.10 -0.89
C GLY A 163 18.34 -14.69 -1.14
N TYR A 164 17.47 -15.58 -1.64
CA TYR A 164 16.14 -15.22 -2.13
C TYR A 164 15.00 -15.94 -1.41
N TYR A 165 13.93 -15.19 -1.16
CA TYR A 165 12.60 -15.75 -0.91
C TYR A 165 11.73 -15.65 -2.14
N VAL A 166 11.13 -16.78 -2.53
CA VAL A 166 10.12 -16.82 -3.59
C VAL A 166 8.75 -16.53 -2.99
N ILE A 167 8.06 -15.53 -3.53
CA ILE A 167 6.68 -15.23 -3.12
C ILE A 167 5.71 -16.19 -3.83
N LEU A 168 5.08 -17.07 -3.05
CA LEU A 168 4.06 -18.01 -3.54
C LEU A 168 2.67 -17.37 -3.55
N ASP A 169 2.32 -16.68 -2.45
CA ASP A 169 1.10 -15.89 -2.33
C ASP A 169 1.40 -14.47 -1.84
N GLY A 170 0.62 -13.50 -2.32
CA GLY A 170 0.82 -12.09 -2.03
C GLY A 170 1.78 -11.37 -2.99
N GLN A 171 1.96 -11.87 -4.22
CA GLN A 171 2.87 -11.28 -5.21
C GLN A 171 2.67 -9.76 -5.39
N HIS A 172 1.43 -9.30 -5.57
CA HIS A 172 1.13 -7.85 -5.69
C HIS A 172 1.57 -7.04 -4.46
N ARG A 173 1.40 -7.61 -3.26
CA ARG A 173 1.78 -6.97 -1.99
C ARG A 173 3.30 -6.94 -1.85
N GLY A 174 3.97 -8.05 -2.11
CA GLY A 174 5.43 -8.14 -2.11
C GLY A 174 6.08 -7.16 -3.07
N THR A 175 5.56 -7.04 -4.30
CA THR A 175 6.04 -6.05 -5.27
C THR A 175 5.80 -4.61 -4.80
N ALA A 176 4.65 -4.33 -4.16
CA ALA A 176 4.38 -3.00 -3.61
C ALA A 176 5.38 -2.63 -2.49
N PHE A 177 5.65 -3.57 -1.58
CA PHE A 177 6.68 -3.39 -0.54
C PHE A 177 8.07 -3.19 -1.14
N ALA A 178 8.45 -3.97 -2.15
CA ALA A 178 9.73 -3.82 -2.84
C ALA A 178 9.90 -2.41 -3.45
N LYS A 179 8.87 -1.92 -4.15
CA LYS A 179 8.87 -0.58 -4.75
C LYS A 179 8.96 0.53 -3.71
N LEU A 180 8.25 0.40 -2.59
CA LEU A 180 8.34 1.35 -1.49
C LEU A 180 9.70 1.31 -0.81
N ASN A 181 10.29 0.12 -0.63
CA ASN A 181 11.62 -0.03 -0.06
C ASN A 181 12.71 0.61 -0.93
N ALA A 182 12.62 0.50 -2.25
CA ALA A 182 13.56 1.12 -3.18
C ALA A 182 13.57 2.67 -3.09
N ILE A 183 12.51 3.28 -2.57
CA ILE A 183 12.38 4.74 -2.44
C ILE A 183 12.70 5.20 -1.03
N LYS A 184 12.14 4.52 -0.03
CA LYS A 184 12.19 4.96 1.37
C LYS A 184 13.30 4.30 2.17
N GLY A 185 13.72 3.09 1.77
CA GLY A 185 14.58 2.22 2.56
C GLY A 185 13.92 1.73 3.85
N GLY A 186 14.44 0.65 4.42
CA GLY A 186 14.04 0.18 5.75
C GLY A 186 12.60 -0.31 5.89
N ILE A 187 11.92 -0.62 4.77
CA ILE A 187 10.57 -1.17 4.80
C ILE A 187 10.63 -2.64 5.22
N VAL A 188 9.78 -3.02 6.17
CA VAL A 188 9.62 -4.41 6.64
C VAL A 188 8.32 -4.98 6.09
N ILE A 189 8.40 -6.16 5.48
CA ILE A 189 7.23 -6.94 5.08
C ILE A 189 6.70 -7.69 6.32
N PRO A 190 5.48 -7.40 6.82
CA PRO A 190 4.93 -8.06 8.00
C PRO A 190 4.35 -9.45 7.67
N ASN A 191 4.17 -10.25 8.72
CA ASN A 191 3.38 -11.48 8.72
C ASN A 191 3.73 -12.48 7.59
N VAL A 192 5.01 -12.83 7.51
CA VAL A 192 5.56 -13.69 6.47
C VAL A 192 5.58 -15.15 6.92
N PHE A 193 4.95 -16.04 6.15
CA PHE A 193 4.99 -17.48 6.39
C PHE A 193 5.98 -18.14 5.43
N VAL A 194 7.06 -18.70 5.96
CA VAL A 194 7.97 -19.55 5.18
C VAL A 194 7.39 -20.95 5.15
N LYS A 195 7.10 -21.44 3.95
CA LYS A 195 6.49 -22.74 3.73
C LYS A 195 7.53 -23.72 3.18
N GLU A 196 7.73 -24.81 3.89
CA GLU A 196 8.39 -25.99 3.35
C GLU A 196 7.35 -26.79 2.57
N VAL A 197 7.52 -26.93 1.25
CA VAL A 197 6.48 -27.54 0.42
C VAL A 197 7.07 -28.63 -0.46
N LYS A 198 6.55 -29.86 -0.30
CA LYS A 198 6.90 -31.01 -1.15
C LYS A 198 6.25 -30.94 -2.55
N ASN A 199 5.09 -30.30 -2.69
CA ASN A 199 4.39 -30.10 -3.98
C ASN A 199 3.85 -28.66 -4.10
N ILE A 200 4.66 -27.75 -4.64
CA ILE A 200 4.30 -26.33 -4.78
C ILE A 200 3.27 -26.13 -5.88
N GLY A 201 3.26 -26.98 -6.91
CA GLY A 201 2.32 -26.89 -8.02
C GLY A 201 0.87 -27.01 -7.55
N GLU A 202 0.55 -28.06 -6.78
CA GLU A 202 -0.80 -28.25 -6.22
C GLU A 202 -1.19 -27.09 -5.30
N TYR A 203 -0.25 -26.62 -4.48
CA TYR A 203 -0.47 -25.47 -3.62
C TYR A 203 -0.82 -24.21 -4.42
N LEU A 204 -0.03 -23.88 -5.45
CA LEU A 204 -0.27 -22.73 -6.33
C LEU A 204 -1.62 -22.84 -7.05
N VAL A 205 -2.01 -24.02 -7.51
CA VAL A 205 -3.32 -24.25 -8.13
C VAL A 205 -4.46 -23.98 -7.14
N ASN A 206 -4.38 -24.54 -5.93
CA ASN A 206 -5.41 -24.38 -4.90
C ASN A 206 -5.63 -22.91 -4.51
N ILE A 207 -4.55 -22.18 -4.20
CA ILE A 207 -4.66 -20.75 -3.81
C ILE A 207 -5.16 -19.88 -4.97
N ASN A 208 -4.84 -20.25 -6.21
CA ASN A 208 -5.23 -19.46 -7.38
C ASN A 208 -6.70 -19.66 -7.75
N THR A 209 -7.36 -20.69 -7.23
CA THR A 209 -8.75 -21.05 -7.55
C THR A 209 -9.76 -20.34 -6.63
N VAL A 210 -9.46 -20.18 -5.34
CA VAL A 210 -10.43 -19.75 -4.30
C VAL A 210 -10.71 -18.24 -4.21
N GLY A 211 -10.16 -17.41 -5.11
CA GLY A 211 -9.93 -15.98 -4.82
C GLY A 211 -10.65 -14.93 -5.68
N ASN A 212 -11.83 -15.18 -6.24
CA ASN A 212 -12.52 -14.17 -7.07
C ASN A 212 -13.81 -13.65 -6.43
N TRP A 213 -13.73 -12.42 -5.90
CA TRP A 213 -14.88 -11.58 -5.61
C TRP A 213 -15.43 -10.99 -6.91
N ASP A 214 -16.74 -11.06 -7.09
CA ASP A 214 -17.37 -10.51 -8.28
C ASP A 214 -17.49 -8.98 -8.20
N LYS A 215 -17.95 -8.36 -9.30
CA LYS A 215 -18.09 -6.90 -9.37
C LYS A 215 -19.18 -6.37 -8.43
N LYS A 216 -20.23 -7.15 -8.17
CA LYS A 216 -21.35 -6.77 -7.31
C LYS A 216 -20.92 -6.75 -5.85
N ASP A 217 -20.13 -7.73 -5.42
CA ASP A 217 -19.56 -7.79 -4.08
C ASP A 217 -18.68 -6.56 -3.82
N ARG A 218 -17.84 -6.18 -4.78
CA ARG A 218 -16.99 -4.97 -4.69
C ARG A 218 -17.80 -3.68 -4.62
N LEU A 219 -18.85 -3.55 -5.43
CA LEU A 219 -19.72 -2.37 -5.40
C LEU A 219 -20.48 -2.26 -4.07
N THR A 220 -20.95 -3.39 -3.54
CA THR A 220 -21.65 -3.44 -2.25
C THR A 220 -20.73 -3.00 -1.11
N VAL A 221 -19.49 -3.47 -1.07
CA VAL A 221 -18.50 -3.04 -0.06
C VAL A 221 -18.09 -1.58 -0.26
N ALA A 222 -17.89 -1.12 -1.52
CA ALA A 222 -17.57 0.28 -1.79
C ALA A 222 -18.69 1.24 -1.38
N ALA A 223 -19.95 0.81 -1.42
CA ALA A 223 -21.06 1.61 -0.91
C ALA A 223 -20.96 1.87 0.60
N LEU A 224 -20.27 1.01 1.38
CA LEU A 224 -20.07 1.25 2.82
C LEU A 224 -19.26 2.51 3.14
N THR A 225 -18.50 3.02 2.16
CA THR A 225 -17.72 4.27 2.30
C THR A 225 -18.44 5.49 1.73
N SER A 226 -19.66 5.32 1.21
CA SER A 226 -20.53 6.44 0.82
C SER A 226 -21.38 6.90 2.02
N GLU A 227 -21.62 8.21 2.12
CA GLU A 227 -22.43 8.81 3.20
C GLU A 227 -23.88 8.27 3.26
N GLU A 228 -24.34 7.58 2.22
CA GLU A 228 -25.69 7.02 2.11
C GLU A 228 -25.86 5.66 2.80
N ALA A 229 -24.77 4.91 3.05
CA ALA A 229 -24.85 3.61 3.74
C ALA A 229 -25.33 3.73 5.20
N GLY A 230 -25.24 4.92 5.79
CA GLY A 230 -25.77 5.20 7.13
C GLY A 230 -27.28 5.44 7.19
N LYS A 231 -27.99 5.58 6.06
CA LYS A 231 -29.42 5.93 6.03
C LYS A 231 -30.39 4.75 5.95
N TYR A 232 -29.89 3.53 5.78
CA TYR A 232 -30.71 2.31 5.76
C TYR A 232 -30.34 1.37 6.92
N LYS A 233 -30.38 1.90 8.14
CA LYS A 233 -30.64 1.07 9.32
C LYS A 233 -31.78 1.70 10.12
N VAL A 234 -32.74 0.84 10.42
CA VAL A 234 -33.92 1.02 11.27
C VAL A 234 -35.14 1.61 10.56
N THR A 235 -35.97 0.70 10.04
CA THR A 235 -37.36 0.59 10.49
C THR A 235 -37.67 -0.87 10.78
#